data_AF-A0A7X0TXQ8-F1
#
_entry.id   AF-A0A7X0TXQ8-F1
#
_cell.length_a   1.000
_cell.length_b   1.000
_cell.length_c   1.000
_cell.angle_alpha   90.00
_cell.angle_beta   90.00
_cell.angle_gamma   90.00
#
_symmetry.space_group_name_H-M   'P 1'
#
loop_
_entity.id
_entity.type
_entity.pdbx_description
1 polymer ?
#
loop_
_entity_poly.entity_id
_entity_poly.type
_entity_poly.pdbx_seq_one_letter_code
_entity_poly.pdbx_strand_id
1 'polypeptide(L)'
;MTGIAAAAMTATMIQAIAGGAVTMCHDIGFRAVTPDDLWRQFGIGGRRARRFGLPVTVWVCAVSVAVAAFLWETGALYPRIDWSLFVFFVNADVDENGVLSSNLDIELENKGLATFTITAISMDIPGLRLLPADVTRKEDATVTVGHDAGGTMRRRMVITDCAAVPHEPQPIRFTYRTWLGEWESEVVWNSWTLTNTRGERVPVAWQRAFAVKVCDDAIADGSPA
;
A
#
# COMPACT_ATOMS: atom_id res chain seq x y z
N MET A 1 52.16 3.27 18.92
CA MET A 1 51.26 3.19 20.08
C MET A 1 50.11 4.15 19.85
N THR A 2 48.95 3.64 19.45
CA THR A 2 47.63 4.29 19.54
C THR A 2 46.62 3.16 19.41
N GLY A 3 46.03 2.75 20.54
CA GLY A 3 44.97 1.73 20.57
C GLY A 3 43.69 2.32 19.99
N ILE A 4 43.02 1.57 19.11
CA ILE A 4 41.68 1.90 18.64
C ILE A 4 40.72 1.03 19.44
N ALA A 5 39.88 1.68 20.25
CA ALA A 5 38.85 1.04 21.04
C ALA A 5 37.79 0.42 20.11
N ALA A 6 37.49 -0.86 20.33
CA ALA A 6 36.32 -1.51 19.75
C ALA A 6 35.07 -0.99 20.48
N ALA A 7 34.20 -0.30 19.76
CA ALA A 7 32.86 0.00 20.25
C ALA A 7 31.96 -1.19 19.90
N ALA A 8 31.58 -1.97 20.91
CA ALA A 8 30.50 -2.94 20.79
C ALA A 8 29.18 -2.18 20.96
N MET A 9 28.37 -2.10 19.90
CA MET A 9 26.97 -1.70 20.02
C MET A 9 26.11 -2.95 20.12
N THR A 10 25.58 -3.20 21.31
CA THR A 10 24.64 -4.29 21.58
C THR A 10 23.24 -3.82 21.16
N ALA A 11 22.74 -4.29 20.03
CA ALA A 11 21.34 -4.08 19.65
C ALA A 11 20.49 -5.17 20.31
N THR A 12 19.87 -4.84 21.44
CA THR A 12 18.92 -5.74 22.11
C THR A 12 17.53 -5.53 21.51
N MET A 13 17.09 -6.43 20.63
CA MET A 13 15.71 -6.45 20.15
C MET A 13 14.88 -7.29 21.14
N ILE A 14 14.09 -6.63 21.99
CA ILE A 14 13.16 -7.31 22.90
C ILE A 14 11.85 -7.49 22.16
N GLN A 15 11.58 -8.71 21.71
CA GLN A 15 10.25 -9.10 21.24
C GLN A 15 9.56 -9.87 22.37
N ALA A 16 8.59 -9.24 23.02
CA ALA A 16 7.81 -9.86 24.08
C ALA A 16 6.80 -10.83 23.45
N ILE A 17 7.09 -12.13 23.52
CA ILE A 17 6.09 -13.19 23.33
C ILE A 17 5.80 -13.75 24.72
N ALA A 18 4.52 -13.73 25.09
CA ALA A 18 4.04 -14.28 26.34
C ALA A 18 4.46 -15.76 26.46
N GLY A 19 5.27 -16.09 27.48
CA GLY A 19 5.59 -17.48 27.82
C GLY A 19 7.06 -17.89 27.80
N GLY A 20 8.01 -16.96 27.87
CA GLY A 20 9.41 -17.28 28.18
C GLY A 20 10.39 -16.73 27.15
N ALA A 21 11.35 -15.93 27.63
CA ALA A 21 12.40 -15.35 26.79
C ALA A 21 13.42 -16.44 26.42
N VAL A 22 13.36 -16.93 25.18
CA VAL A 22 14.51 -17.57 24.55
C VAL A 22 15.27 -16.48 23.81
N THR A 23 16.31 -15.94 24.44
CA THR A 23 17.28 -15.07 23.76
C THR A 23 18.14 -15.94 22.83
N MET A 24 17.79 -15.98 21.55
CA MET A 24 18.70 -16.46 20.52
C MET A 24 19.62 -15.29 20.14
N CYS A 25 20.77 -15.20 20.78
CA CYS A 25 21.83 -14.28 20.37
C CYS A 25 22.43 -14.78 19.06
N HIS A 26 22.01 -14.22 17.93
CA HIS A 26 22.84 -14.27 16.74
C HIS A 26 23.96 -13.24 16.92
N ASP A 27 25.15 -13.72 17.29
CA ASP A 27 26.39 -12.97 17.14
C ASP A 27 26.65 -12.76 15.65
N ILE A 28 26.07 -11.72 15.07
CA ILE A 28 26.49 -11.18 13.77
C ILE A 28 27.73 -10.34 14.06
N GLY A 29 28.88 -11.01 14.14
CA GLY A 29 30.17 -10.34 14.25
C GLY A 29 30.47 -9.62 12.94
N PHE A 30 30.28 -8.30 12.89
CA PHE A 30 30.84 -7.48 11.83
C PHE A 30 32.35 -7.39 12.05
N ARG A 31 33.10 -8.28 11.40
CA ARG A 31 34.55 -8.12 11.32
C ARG A 31 34.81 -6.90 10.44
N ALA A 32 35.34 -5.83 11.03
CA ALA A 32 35.86 -4.70 10.27
C ALA A 32 37.01 -5.21 9.40
N VAL A 33 36.71 -5.54 8.15
CA VAL A 33 37.72 -5.95 7.17
C VAL A 33 38.45 -4.68 6.79
N THR A 34 39.75 -4.62 7.06
CA THR A 34 40.54 -3.51 6.57
C THR A 34 40.53 -3.56 5.03
N PRO A 35 40.50 -2.43 4.31
CA PRO A 35 40.50 -2.44 2.85
C PRO A 35 41.60 -3.33 2.27
N ASP A 36 42.76 -3.37 2.94
CA ASP A 36 43.91 -4.19 2.56
C ASP A 36 43.63 -5.72 2.61
N ASP A 37 42.75 -6.17 3.50
CA ASP A 37 42.34 -7.59 3.60
C ASP A 37 41.34 -7.99 2.50
N LEU A 38 40.45 -7.08 2.12
CA LEU A 38 39.48 -7.28 1.03
C LEU A 38 40.20 -7.41 -0.32
N TRP A 39 41.16 -6.52 -0.60
CA TRP A 39 41.91 -6.54 -1.86
C TRP A 39 42.89 -7.72 -1.96
N ARG A 40 43.37 -8.24 -0.82
CA ARG A 40 44.19 -9.47 -0.78
C ARG A 40 43.43 -10.71 -1.23
N GLN A 41 42.12 -10.80 -0.99
CA GLN A 41 41.30 -11.93 -1.47
C GLN A 41 41.22 -11.99 -3.00
N PHE A 42 41.34 -10.85 -3.67
CA PHE A 42 41.37 -10.76 -5.14
C PHE A 42 42.79 -10.78 -5.72
N GLY A 43 43.82 -11.08 -4.92
CA GLY A 43 45.22 -11.18 -5.38
C GLY A 43 45.87 -9.84 -5.73
N ILE A 44 45.29 -8.70 -5.33
CA ILE A 44 45.80 -7.36 -5.67
C ILE A 44 46.72 -6.87 -4.56
N GLY A 45 48.03 -6.81 -4.84
CA GLY A 45 49.04 -6.36 -3.87
C GLY A 45 48.86 -4.90 -3.39
N GLY A 46 49.06 -4.69 -2.08
CA GLY A 46 48.68 -3.48 -1.33
C GLY A 46 49.16 -2.11 -1.87
N ARG A 47 50.22 -2.05 -2.68
CA ARG A 47 50.67 -0.79 -3.31
C ARG A 47 49.86 -0.39 -4.54
N ARG A 48 49.34 -1.35 -5.34
CA ARG A 48 48.39 -1.05 -6.43
C ARG A 48 46.97 -0.87 -5.90
N ALA A 49 46.58 -1.65 -4.89
CA ALA A 49 45.29 -1.49 -4.20
C ALA A 49 45.13 -0.11 -3.54
N ARG A 50 46.16 0.43 -2.88
CA ARG A 50 46.09 1.81 -2.34
C ARG A 50 46.04 2.89 -3.40
N ARG A 51 46.70 2.70 -4.54
CA ARG A 51 46.83 3.74 -5.58
C ARG A 51 45.62 3.83 -6.50
N PHE A 52 44.92 2.72 -6.71
CA PHE A 52 43.74 2.64 -7.59
C PHE A 52 42.45 2.26 -6.85
N GLY A 53 42.51 1.50 -5.75
CA GLY A 53 41.33 1.09 -4.99
C GLY A 53 40.69 2.23 -4.20
N LEU A 54 41.48 3.08 -3.53
CA LEU A 54 40.95 4.26 -2.82
C LEU A 54 40.18 5.23 -3.74
N PRO A 55 40.72 5.69 -4.88
CA PRO A 55 39.97 6.58 -5.75
C PRO A 55 38.74 5.89 -6.35
N VAL A 56 38.84 4.63 -6.77
CA VAL A 56 37.68 3.89 -7.31
C VAL A 56 36.59 3.73 -6.26
N THR A 57 36.92 3.34 -5.02
CA THR A 57 35.92 3.22 -3.95
C THR A 57 35.29 4.57 -3.61
N VAL A 58 36.07 5.65 -3.53
CA VAL A 58 35.54 7.00 -3.29
C VAL A 58 34.62 7.43 -4.44
N TRP A 59 34.97 7.16 -5.69
CA TRP A 59 34.12 7.43 -6.85
C TRP A 59 32.84 6.60 -6.83
N VAL A 60 32.91 5.30 -6.54
CA VAL A 60 31.71 4.45 -6.41
C VAL A 60 30.81 4.98 -5.30
N CYS A 61 31.34 5.31 -4.13
CA CYS A 61 30.56 5.90 -3.04
C CYS A 61 29.92 7.24 -3.45
N ALA A 62 30.68 8.13 -4.10
CA ALA A 62 30.17 9.42 -4.56
C ALA A 62 29.05 9.24 -5.60
N VAL A 63 29.20 8.30 -6.54
CA VAL A 63 28.16 7.95 -7.52
C VAL A 63 26.94 7.37 -6.82
N SER A 64 27.10 6.45 -5.86
CA SER A 64 25.98 5.88 -5.10
C SER A 64 25.22 6.94 -4.31
N VAL A 65 25.92 7.89 -3.67
CA VAL A 65 25.28 9.00 -2.96
C VAL A 65 24.54 9.92 -3.93
N ALA A 66 25.14 10.25 -5.08
CA ALA A 66 24.50 11.07 -6.10
C ALA A 66 23.24 10.39 -6.67
N VAL A 67 23.29 9.08 -6.93
CA VAL A 67 22.13 8.29 -7.38
C VAL A 67 21.06 8.24 -6.30
N ALA A 68 21.43 7.99 -5.05
CA ALA A 68 20.47 7.97 -3.94
C ALA A 68 19.78 9.34 -3.75
N ALA A 69 20.54 10.43 -3.81
CA ALA A 69 20.01 11.79 -3.76
C ALA A 69 19.06 12.07 -4.93
N PHE A 70 19.43 11.68 -6.15
CA PHE A 70 18.58 11.82 -7.33
C PHE A 70 17.28 11.01 -7.21
N LEU A 71 17.34 9.77 -6.75
CA LEU A 71 16.15 8.93 -6.53
C LEU A 71 15.24 9.49 -5.43
N TRP A 72 15.82 10.13 -4.42
CA TRP A 72 15.09 10.83 -3.37
C TRP A 72 14.39 12.09 -3.91
N GLU A 73 15.12 12.96 -4.61
CA GLU A 73 14.60 14.23 -5.15
C GLU A 73 13.53 14.03 -6.23
N THR A 74 13.68 13.01 -7.08
CA THR A 74 12.68 12.67 -8.11
C THR A 74 11.43 12.01 -7.54
N GLY A 75 11.47 11.66 -6.25
CA GLY A 75 10.44 10.91 -5.58
C GLY A 75 10.25 9.48 -6.13
N ALA A 76 11.26 8.93 -6.80
CA ALA A 76 11.21 7.59 -7.37
C ALA A 76 11.06 6.50 -6.29
N LEU A 77 11.45 6.82 -5.06
CA LEU A 77 11.30 5.97 -3.86
C LEU A 77 9.92 6.07 -3.20
N TYR A 78 9.04 6.95 -3.68
CA TYR A 78 7.64 6.98 -3.25
C TYR A 78 6.80 6.17 -4.23
N PRO A 79 5.82 5.40 -3.72
CA PRO A 79 4.88 4.70 -4.59
C PRO A 79 4.07 5.73 -5.38
N ARG A 80 3.87 5.48 -6.68
CA ARG A 80 2.99 6.28 -7.52
C ARG A 80 1.72 5.47 -7.75
N ILE A 81 0.75 5.66 -6.88
CA ILE A 81 -0.46 4.85 -6.83
C ILE A 81 -1.53 5.49 -7.71
N ASP A 82 -1.93 4.77 -8.75
CA ASP A 82 -3.15 5.09 -9.50
C ASP A 82 -4.31 4.28 -8.91
N TRP A 83 -5.46 4.93 -8.74
CA TRP A 83 -6.63 4.36 -8.08
C TRP A 83 -7.81 4.35 -9.05
N SER A 84 -8.28 3.17 -9.42
CA SER A 84 -9.46 3.02 -10.27
C SER A 84 -10.53 2.18 -9.60
N LEU A 85 -11.78 2.48 -9.93
CA LEU A 85 -12.92 1.66 -9.54
C LEU A 85 -13.21 0.65 -10.64
N PHE A 86 -13.26 -0.63 -10.29
CA PHE A 86 -13.72 -1.67 -11.21
C PHE A 86 -15.20 -1.98 -10.93
N VAL A 87 -16.07 -1.57 -11.86
CA VAL A 87 -17.52 -1.50 -11.63
C VAL A 87 -18.31 -2.47 -12.53
N PHE A 88 -17.62 -3.35 -13.26
CA PHE A 88 -18.28 -4.13 -14.31
C PHE A 88 -19.42 -5.02 -13.81
N PHE A 89 -19.48 -5.34 -12.50
CA PHE A 89 -20.53 -6.17 -11.90
C PHE A 89 -20.87 -5.74 -10.46
N VAL A 90 -21.50 -4.58 -10.30
CA VAL A 90 -22.17 -4.23 -9.02
C VAL A 90 -23.43 -5.09 -8.92
N ASN A 91 -23.46 -5.99 -7.95
CA ASN A 91 -24.61 -6.84 -7.61
C ASN A 91 -25.04 -6.53 -6.18
N ALA A 92 -26.35 -6.51 -5.93
CA ALA A 92 -26.91 -6.45 -4.59
C ALA A 92 -26.82 -7.83 -3.89
N ASP A 93 -26.48 -7.84 -2.61
CA ASP A 93 -26.55 -9.00 -1.71
C ASP A 93 -27.29 -8.56 -0.45
N VAL A 94 -28.36 -9.27 -0.09
CA VAL A 94 -29.12 -9.05 1.15
C VAL A 94 -28.86 -10.24 2.05
N ASP A 95 -28.25 -9.98 3.21
CA ASP A 95 -27.95 -11.05 4.17
C ASP A 95 -29.18 -11.51 4.97
N GLU A 96 -29.02 -12.54 5.80
CA GLU A 96 -30.07 -13.10 6.64
C GLU A 96 -30.67 -12.09 7.64
N ASN A 97 -29.95 -11.01 7.95
CA ASN A 97 -30.40 -9.94 8.84
C ASN A 97 -31.08 -8.79 8.08
N GLY A 98 -31.25 -8.92 6.76
CA GLY A 98 -31.82 -7.89 5.90
C GLY A 98 -30.85 -6.75 5.60
N VAL A 99 -29.54 -6.93 5.80
CA VAL A 99 -28.54 -5.90 5.52
C VAL A 99 -28.22 -5.92 4.02
N LEU A 100 -28.51 -4.81 3.35
CA LEU A 100 -28.16 -4.60 1.95
C LEU A 100 -26.66 -4.29 1.82
N SER A 101 -25.98 -5.09 1.01
CA SER A 101 -24.55 -4.97 0.78
C SER A 101 -24.16 -5.21 -0.67
N SER A 102 -22.99 -4.74 -1.06
CA SER A 102 -22.40 -5.02 -2.37
C SER A 102 -20.87 -4.99 -2.29
N ASN A 103 -20.21 -5.63 -3.24
CA ASN A 103 -18.76 -5.63 -3.33
C ASN A 103 -18.26 -4.37 -4.06
N LEU A 104 -17.31 -3.69 -3.43
CA LEU A 104 -16.53 -2.63 -4.04
C LEU A 104 -15.16 -3.22 -4.42
N ASP A 105 -14.87 -3.21 -5.72
CA ASP A 105 -13.58 -3.61 -6.26
C ASP A 105 -12.77 -2.36 -6.61
N ILE A 106 -11.66 -2.18 -5.89
CA ILE A 106 -10.73 -1.08 -6.08
C ILE A 106 -9.49 -1.64 -6.74
N GLU A 107 -9.21 -1.17 -7.94
CA GLU A 107 -7.96 -1.45 -8.64
C GLU A 107 -6.92 -0.41 -8.24
N LEU A 108 -5.70 -0.90 -8.02
CA LEU A 108 -4.56 -0.09 -7.69
C LEU A 108 -3.39 -0.48 -8.58
N GLU A 109 -2.74 0.51 -9.17
CA GLU A 109 -1.57 0.33 -10.02
C GLU A 109 -0.39 1.10 -9.42
N ASN A 110 0.76 0.43 -9.26
CA ASN A 110 1.98 1.08 -8.79
C ASN A 110 2.89 1.46 -9.95
N LYS A 111 2.85 2.73 -10.35
CA LYS A 111 3.75 3.30 -11.37
C LYS A 111 5.11 3.70 -10.81
N GLY A 112 5.36 3.47 -9.51
CA GLY A 112 6.60 3.78 -8.80
C GLY A 112 7.50 2.55 -8.64
N LEU A 113 8.73 2.77 -8.16
CA LEU A 113 9.69 1.69 -7.88
C LEU A 113 9.47 1.05 -6.50
N ALA A 114 8.88 1.79 -5.57
CA ALA A 114 8.69 1.32 -4.21
C ALA A 114 7.42 0.49 -4.07
N THR A 115 7.59 -0.75 -3.62
CA THR A 115 6.48 -1.61 -3.17
C THR A 115 5.74 -0.95 -2.01
N PHE A 116 4.43 -1.09 -2.00
CA PHE A 116 3.59 -0.68 -0.88
C PHE A 116 2.56 -1.77 -0.54
N THR A 117 2.08 -1.74 0.70
CA THR A 117 1.01 -2.61 1.19
C THR A 117 -0.11 -1.76 1.75
N ILE A 118 -1.32 -1.89 1.23
CA ILE A 118 -2.50 -1.26 1.84
C ILE A 118 -2.81 -1.98 3.14
N THR A 119 -2.90 -1.21 4.23
CA THR A 119 -3.16 -1.72 5.58
C THR A 119 -4.56 -1.37 6.08
N ALA A 120 -5.12 -0.24 5.63
CA ALA A 120 -6.47 0.18 6.00
C ALA A 120 -7.14 1.00 4.90
N ILE A 121 -8.47 1.00 4.95
CA ILE A 121 -9.33 1.87 4.16
C ILE A 121 -10.39 2.41 5.10
N SER A 122 -10.67 3.69 5.00
CA SER A 122 -11.75 4.31 5.74
C SER A 122 -12.52 5.28 4.84
N MET A 123 -13.82 5.34 5.09
CA MET A 123 -14.70 6.30 4.44
C MET A 123 -15.74 6.72 5.48
N ASP A 124 -16.03 8.02 5.52
CA ASP A 124 -17.07 8.58 6.36
C ASP A 124 -18.12 9.21 5.44
N ILE A 125 -18.97 8.36 4.87
CA ILE A 125 -19.95 8.75 3.86
C ILE A 125 -21.33 8.39 4.39
N PRO A 126 -22.21 9.38 4.63
CA PRO A 126 -23.56 9.10 5.08
C PRO A 126 -24.28 8.11 4.16
N GLY A 127 -24.99 7.15 4.75
CA GLY A 127 -25.70 6.10 4.00
C GLY A 127 -24.83 4.90 3.58
N LEU A 128 -23.50 5.00 3.63
CA LEU A 128 -22.57 3.95 3.23
C LEU A 128 -21.63 3.55 4.36
N ARG A 129 -21.39 2.26 4.53
CA ARG A 129 -20.45 1.75 5.54
C ARG A 129 -19.56 0.66 4.96
N LEU A 130 -18.25 0.79 5.14
CA LEU A 130 -17.32 -0.26 4.75
C LEU A 130 -17.27 -1.32 5.84
N LEU A 131 -17.36 -2.60 5.47
CA LEU A 131 -17.14 -3.69 6.40
C LEU A 131 -15.65 -4.06 6.47
N PRO A 132 -15.19 -4.56 7.63
CA PRO A 132 -13.89 -5.19 7.73
C PRO A 132 -13.76 -6.34 6.73
N ALA A 133 -12.55 -6.60 6.26
CA ALA A 133 -12.28 -7.69 5.35
C ALA A 133 -12.68 -9.04 5.95
N ASP A 134 -13.40 -9.83 5.17
CA ASP A 134 -13.87 -11.16 5.54
C ASP A 134 -13.10 -12.25 4.77
N VAL A 135 -12.22 -12.95 5.49
CA VAL A 135 -11.39 -14.03 4.94
C VAL A 135 -12.24 -15.16 4.37
N THR A 136 -13.44 -15.42 4.94
CA THR A 136 -14.32 -16.48 4.47
C THR A 136 -14.91 -16.19 3.08
N ARG A 137 -15.00 -14.91 2.72
CA ARG A 137 -15.51 -14.43 1.42
C ARG A 137 -14.38 -13.98 0.47
N LYS A 138 -13.14 -14.41 0.74
CA LYS A 138 -11.93 -14.08 -0.06
C LYS A 138 -11.67 -12.58 -0.17
N GLU A 139 -11.95 -11.83 0.88
CA GLU A 139 -11.61 -10.40 0.96
C GLU A 139 -10.27 -10.26 1.69
N ASP A 140 -9.24 -9.78 0.99
CA ASP A 140 -7.90 -9.66 1.56
C ASP A 140 -7.80 -8.43 2.45
N ALA A 141 -7.54 -8.61 3.75
CA ALA A 141 -7.36 -7.50 4.69
C ALA A 141 -6.24 -6.53 4.28
N THR A 142 -5.22 -7.02 3.58
CA THR A 142 -4.09 -6.24 3.08
C THR A 142 -3.75 -6.66 1.66
N VAL A 143 -3.41 -5.70 0.80
CA VAL A 143 -2.96 -5.96 -0.58
C VAL A 143 -1.58 -5.35 -0.76
N THR A 144 -0.61 -6.17 -1.18
CA THR A 144 0.77 -5.72 -1.47
C THR A 144 0.96 -5.61 -2.97
N VAL A 145 1.42 -4.45 -3.44
CA VAL A 145 1.65 -4.19 -4.85
C VAL A 145 3.11 -3.80 -5.07
N GLY A 146 3.78 -4.58 -5.91
CA GLY A 146 5.18 -4.42 -6.28
C GLY A 146 5.41 -3.29 -7.28
N HIS A 147 6.63 -3.19 -7.80
CA HIS A 147 6.97 -2.24 -8.87
C HIS A 147 6.25 -2.60 -10.18
N ASP A 148 5.64 -1.61 -10.82
CA ASP A 148 4.95 -1.74 -12.13
C ASP A 148 3.92 -2.89 -12.14
N ALA A 149 3.27 -3.07 -10.99
CA ALA A 149 2.29 -4.13 -10.76
C ALA A 149 0.91 -3.52 -10.48
N GLY A 150 -0.12 -4.26 -10.87
CA GLY A 150 -1.50 -4.02 -10.48
C GLY A 150 -1.89 -4.91 -9.29
N GLY A 151 -2.86 -4.43 -8.51
CA GLY A 151 -3.56 -5.20 -7.50
C GLY A 151 -5.04 -4.85 -7.52
N THR A 152 -5.86 -5.76 -7.01
CA THR A 152 -7.29 -5.51 -6.81
C THR A 152 -7.62 -5.78 -5.36
N MET A 153 -8.34 -4.85 -4.75
CA MET A 153 -8.80 -4.92 -3.39
C MET A 153 -10.32 -4.94 -3.37
N ARG A 154 -10.87 -6.08 -2.97
CA ARG A 154 -12.30 -6.26 -2.79
C ARG A 154 -12.70 -5.95 -1.34
N ARG A 155 -13.74 -5.16 -1.16
CA ARG A 155 -14.33 -4.83 0.15
C ARG A 155 -15.84 -4.84 0.06
N ARG A 156 -16.50 -5.31 1.12
CA ARG A 156 -17.94 -5.18 1.22
C ARG A 156 -18.34 -3.80 1.71
N MET A 157 -19.29 -3.21 1.00
CA MET A 157 -19.95 -1.98 1.36
C MET A 157 -21.39 -2.28 1.73
N VAL A 158 -21.79 -1.87 2.92
CA VAL A 158 -23.18 -1.90 3.38
C VAL A 158 -23.83 -0.56 3.05
N ILE A 159 -25.04 -0.65 2.50
CA ILE A 159 -25.87 0.52 2.22
C ILE A 159 -26.96 0.57 3.28
N THR A 160 -26.90 1.61 4.10
CA THR A 160 -27.83 1.84 5.20
C THR A 160 -28.99 2.75 4.79
N ASP A 161 -28.72 3.73 3.93
CA ASP A 161 -29.72 4.63 3.39
C ASP A 161 -29.22 5.22 2.06
N CYS A 162 -29.89 4.89 0.96
CA CYS A 162 -29.58 5.39 -0.38
C CYS A 162 -29.83 6.89 -0.55
N ALA A 163 -30.79 7.46 0.19
CA ALA A 163 -31.12 8.88 0.12
C ALA A 163 -30.14 9.75 0.91
N ALA A 164 -29.48 9.17 1.93
CA ALA A 164 -28.48 9.86 2.73
C ALA A 164 -27.15 10.08 1.98
N VAL A 165 -26.88 9.34 0.89
CA VAL A 165 -25.61 9.45 0.16
C VAL A 165 -25.48 10.84 -0.50
N PRO A 166 -24.41 11.60 -0.18
CA PRO A 166 -24.22 12.95 -0.69
C PRO A 166 -24.23 13.03 -2.23
N HIS A 167 -24.68 14.17 -2.74
CA HIS A 167 -24.63 14.47 -4.17
C HIS A 167 -23.20 14.74 -4.67
N GLU A 168 -22.35 15.26 -3.79
CA GLU A 168 -20.97 15.62 -4.09
C GLU A 168 -20.02 14.44 -3.82
N PRO A 169 -19.00 14.21 -4.67
CA PRO A 169 -18.00 13.17 -4.45
C PRO A 169 -17.32 13.35 -3.09
N GLN A 170 -17.37 12.31 -2.27
CA GLN A 170 -16.69 12.28 -0.98
C GLN A 170 -15.31 11.61 -1.09
N PRO A 171 -14.34 12.02 -0.27
CA PRO A 171 -13.04 11.38 -0.23
C PRO A 171 -13.07 10.01 0.44
N ILE A 172 -12.19 9.11 -0.01
CA ILE A 172 -11.84 7.86 0.67
C ILE A 172 -10.39 7.92 1.09
N ARG A 173 -10.12 7.51 2.33
CA ARG A 173 -8.78 7.48 2.90
C ARG A 173 -8.23 6.06 2.88
N PHE A 174 -7.02 5.94 2.35
CA PHE A 174 -6.25 4.72 2.34
C PHE A 174 -5.02 4.91 3.22
N THR A 175 -4.76 3.94 4.09
CA THR A 175 -3.52 3.84 4.84
C THR A 175 -2.68 2.75 4.19
N TYR A 176 -1.42 3.06 3.91
CA TYR A 176 -0.49 2.13 3.29
C TYR A 176 0.88 2.20 3.94
N ARG A 177 1.58 1.07 3.89
CA ARG A 177 2.94 0.91 4.41
C ARG A 177 3.92 0.72 3.27
N THR A 178 5.06 1.40 3.36
CA THR A 178 6.22 1.21 2.49
C THR A 178 7.42 0.81 3.35
N TRP A 179 8.57 0.58 2.72
CA TRP A 179 9.82 0.35 3.44
C TRP A 179 10.28 1.57 4.27
N LEU A 180 9.77 2.77 3.97
CA LEU A 180 10.07 4.01 4.70
C LEU A 180 9.18 4.25 5.92
N GLY A 181 8.00 3.63 5.98
CA GLY A 181 7.04 3.85 7.06
C GLY A 181 5.59 3.73 6.61
N GLU A 182 4.70 4.25 7.44
CA GLU A 182 3.26 4.27 7.22
C GLU A 182 2.80 5.65 6.73
N TRP A 183 1.87 5.65 5.78
CA TRP A 183 1.44 6.83 5.03
C TRP A 183 -0.07 6.77 4.79
N GLU A 184 -0.65 7.94 4.50
CA GLU A 184 -2.06 8.08 4.16
C GLU A 184 -2.22 8.77 2.81
N SER A 185 -3.25 8.38 2.06
CA SER A 185 -3.68 9.05 0.84
C SER A 185 -5.18 9.21 0.82
N GLU A 186 -5.64 10.37 0.38
CA GLU A 186 -7.05 10.67 0.19
C GLU A 186 -7.38 10.72 -1.31
N VAL A 187 -8.41 9.97 -1.72
CA VAL A 187 -8.79 9.80 -3.12
C VAL A 187 -10.23 10.23 -3.32
N VAL A 188 -10.45 11.07 -4.32
CA VAL A 188 -11.79 11.44 -4.80
C VAL A 188 -11.88 11.00 -6.26
N TRP A 189 -12.73 10.01 -6.54
CA TRP A 189 -12.95 9.56 -7.91
C TRP A 189 -13.94 10.44 -8.68
N ASN A 190 -13.81 10.42 -10.00
CA ASN A 190 -14.67 11.16 -10.91
C ASN A 190 -16.13 10.73 -10.79
N SER A 191 -17.04 11.65 -11.12
CA SER A 191 -18.47 11.39 -11.21
C SER A 191 -18.78 10.29 -12.23
N TRP A 192 -19.78 9.46 -11.92
CA TRP A 192 -20.41 8.59 -12.91
C TRP A 192 -21.55 9.30 -13.60
N THR A 193 -22.10 8.71 -14.66
CA THR A 193 -23.28 9.25 -15.34
C THR A 193 -24.47 8.34 -15.12
N LEU A 194 -25.58 8.92 -14.68
CA LEU A 194 -26.88 8.26 -14.63
C LEU A 194 -27.83 8.87 -15.65
N THR A 195 -28.76 8.08 -16.16
CA THR A 195 -29.83 8.56 -17.04
C THR A 195 -30.98 9.06 -16.19
N ASN A 196 -31.36 10.33 -16.33
CA ASN A 196 -32.51 10.88 -15.63
C ASN A 196 -33.85 10.43 -16.25
N THR A 197 -34.97 10.84 -15.64
CA THR A 197 -36.33 10.53 -16.13
C THR A 197 -36.66 11.07 -17.51
N ARG A 198 -35.84 11.99 -18.05
CA ARG A 198 -35.96 12.55 -19.41
C ARG A 198 -35.04 11.87 -20.41
N GLY A 199 -34.27 10.86 -20.00
CA GLY A 199 -33.29 10.18 -20.86
C GLY A 199 -31.94 10.91 -20.97
N GLU A 200 -31.72 11.98 -20.21
CA GLU A 200 -30.46 12.75 -20.27
C GLU A 200 -29.42 12.17 -19.31
N ARG A 201 -28.15 12.17 -19.72
CA ARG A 201 -27.04 11.74 -18.88
C ARG A 201 -26.63 12.87 -17.94
N VAL A 202 -26.77 12.63 -16.64
CA VAL A 202 -26.43 13.58 -15.58
C VAL A 202 -25.22 13.05 -14.81
N PRO A 203 -24.17 13.87 -14.59
CA PRO A 203 -23.06 13.48 -13.73
C PRO A 203 -23.51 13.41 -12.28
N VAL A 204 -23.16 12.33 -11.59
CA VAL A 204 -23.50 12.06 -10.19
C VAL A 204 -22.27 11.50 -9.51
N ALA A 205 -22.06 11.84 -8.23
CA ALA A 205 -21.02 11.20 -7.43
C ALA A 205 -21.10 9.67 -7.56
N TRP A 206 -19.97 9.01 -7.79
CA TRP A 206 -19.93 7.57 -8.02
C TRP A 206 -20.53 6.79 -6.84
N GLN A 207 -20.36 7.29 -5.60
CA GLN A 207 -20.95 6.69 -4.40
C GLN A 207 -22.46 6.63 -4.48
N ARG A 208 -23.07 7.72 -4.94
CA ARG A 208 -24.51 7.83 -5.09
C ARG A 208 -24.99 6.97 -6.25
N ALA A 209 -24.28 6.97 -7.37
CA ALA A 209 -24.62 6.09 -8.48
C ALA A 209 -24.53 4.60 -8.10
N PHE A 210 -23.52 4.23 -7.31
CA PHE A 210 -23.37 2.91 -6.72
C PHE A 210 -24.55 2.57 -5.79
N ALA A 211 -24.86 3.45 -4.82
CA ALA A 211 -25.95 3.23 -3.88
C ALA A 211 -27.31 3.07 -4.58
N VAL A 212 -27.65 3.98 -5.50
CA VAL A 212 -28.90 3.93 -6.27
C VAL A 212 -29.01 2.61 -7.03
N LYS A 213 -27.95 2.20 -7.75
CA LYS A 213 -27.96 0.95 -8.49
C LYS A 213 -28.22 -0.26 -7.58
N VAL A 214 -27.51 -0.35 -6.45
CA VAL A 214 -27.68 -1.49 -5.52
C VAL A 214 -29.09 -1.49 -4.89
N CYS A 215 -29.63 -0.33 -4.56
CA CYS A 215 -31.00 -0.20 -4.08
C CYS A 215 -32.03 -0.62 -5.15
N ASP A 216 -31.85 -0.18 -6.40
CA ASP A 216 -32.74 -0.52 -7.50
C ASP A 216 -32.71 -2.03 -7.79
N ASP A 217 -31.51 -2.64 -7.82
CA ASP A 217 -31.32 -4.08 -8.01
C ASP A 217 -32.03 -4.89 -6.90
N ALA A 218 -31.90 -4.46 -5.63
CA ALA A 218 -32.55 -5.13 -4.51
C ALA A 218 -34.09 -5.06 -4.56
N ILE A 219 -34.66 -3.98 -5.10
CA ILE A 219 -36.11 -3.85 -5.32
C ILE A 219 -36.56 -4.71 -6.50
N ALA A 220 -35.77 -4.74 -7.59
CA ALA A 220 -36.08 -5.51 -8.79
C ALA A 220 -36.07 -7.03 -8.52
N ASP A 221 -35.09 -7.51 -7.75
CA ASP A 221 -35.03 -8.91 -7.30
C ASP A 221 -36.10 -9.26 -6.25
N GLY A 222 -36.73 -8.24 -5.65
CA GLY A 222 -37.83 -8.33 -4.70
C GLY A 222 -39.23 -8.38 -5.32
N SER A 223 -39.39 -8.43 -6.64
CA SER A 223 -40.71 -8.62 -7.27
C SER A 223 -41.18 -10.07 -7.09
N PRO A 224 -42.27 -10.34 -6.33
CA PRO A 224 -42.84 -11.68 -6.24
C PRO A 224 -43.38 -12.11 -7.61
N ALA A 225 -43.08 -13.36 -7.98
CA ALA A 225 -43.87 -14.14 -8.93
C ALA A 225 -45.18 -14.60 -8.29
#